data_AF-A0A848IIY9-F1
#
_entry.id   AF-A0A848IIY9-F1
#
_cell.length_a   1.000
_cell.length_b   1.000
_cell.length_c   1.000
_cell.angle_alpha   90.00
_cell.angle_beta   90.00
_cell.angle_gamma   90.00
#
_symmetry.space_group_name_H-M   'P 1'
#
loop_
_entity.id
_entity.type
_entity.pdbx_description
1 polymer ?
#
loop_
_entity_poly.entity_id
_entity_poly.type
_entity_poly.pdbx_seq_one_letter_code
_entity_poly.pdbx_strand_id
1 'polypeptide(L)'
;MQTFIDTTNQQVWAFEDDVVVSQTSGGAYAFTAAEGFTLAVPATLKPYTVPEPTEAELAAKALLQSAMAAMAAGLTIASTATQAIDATYAVDQVSQMDIIAIETSLNAGKGFPGGATTFNYPDTSGMMHTFSESNFTDFAAAVRDYVYALKSVIAGSSSALPTASTTIA
;
A
#
# COMPACT_ATOMS: atom_id res chain seq x y z
N MET A 1 -6.65 -14.55 -30.25
CA MET A 1 -6.38 -15.76 -29.46
C MET A 1 -7.63 -16.09 -28.64
N GLN A 2 -8.10 -17.33 -28.63
CA GLN A 2 -9.28 -17.77 -27.88
C GLN A 2 -8.87 -18.49 -26.59
N THR A 3 -9.52 -18.20 -25.46
CA THR A 3 -9.18 -18.78 -24.15
C THR A 3 -10.28 -19.65 -23.57
N PHE A 4 -9.87 -20.80 -23.03
CA PHE A 4 -10.74 -21.78 -22.39
C PHE A 4 -10.18 -22.17 -21.03
N ILE A 5 -11.04 -22.65 -20.13
CA ILE A 5 -10.64 -23.21 -18.84
C ILE A 5 -11.13 -24.64 -18.74
N ASP A 6 -10.25 -25.53 -18.31
CA ASP A 6 -10.62 -26.90 -17.95
C ASP A 6 -11.23 -26.89 -16.55
N THR A 7 -12.53 -27.18 -16.45
CA THR A 7 -13.27 -27.13 -15.19
C THR A 7 -12.86 -28.19 -14.16
N THR A 8 -12.00 -29.15 -14.53
CA THR A 8 -11.52 -30.20 -13.61
C THR A 8 -10.28 -29.77 -12.84
N ASN A 9 -9.32 -29.13 -13.51
CA ASN A 9 -8.03 -28.75 -12.92
C ASN A 9 -7.81 -27.23 -12.89
N GLN A 10 -8.77 -26.44 -13.39
CA GLN A 10 -8.72 -24.98 -13.49
C GLN A 10 -7.58 -24.46 -14.39
N GLN A 11 -7.01 -25.31 -15.24
CA GLN A 11 -5.97 -24.91 -16.20
C GLN A 11 -6.58 -24.08 -17.32
N VAL A 12 -5.96 -22.93 -17.60
CA VAL A 12 -6.32 -22.08 -18.74
C VAL A 12 -5.56 -22.53 -19.98
N TRP A 13 -6.30 -22.69 -21.08
CA TRP A 13 -5.81 -23.04 -22.40
C TRP A 13 -5.98 -21.85 -23.32
N ALA A 14 -4.92 -21.49 -24.05
CA ALA A 14 -4.96 -20.49 -25.09
C ALA A 14 -4.80 -21.18 -26.44
N PHE A 15 -5.69 -20.88 -27.36
CA PHE A 15 -5.65 -21.36 -28.73
C PHE A 15 -5.43 -20.18 -29.67
N GLU A 16 -4.64 -20.42 -30.71
CA GLU A 16 -4.44 -19.49 -31.81
C GLU A 16 -5.77 -19.14 -32.49
N ASP A 17 -5.81 -18.00 -33.18
CA ASP A 17 -7.04 -17.50 -33.82
C ASP A 17 -7.56 -18.38 -34.97
N ASP A 18 -6.70 -19.20 -35.53
CA ASP A 18 -7.01 -20.12 -36.63
C ASP A 18 -7.62 -21.45 -36.15
N VAL A 19 -7.68 -21.69 -34.84
CA VAL A 19 -8.39 -22.83 -34.25
C VAL A 19 -9.89 -22.58 -34.28
N VAL A 20 -10.61 -23.41 -35.03
CA VAL A 20 -12.07 -23.38 -35.10
C VAL A 20 -12.64 -24.13 -33.91
N VAL A 21 -13.43 -23.44 -33.08
CA VAL A 21 -14.14 -24.05 -31.96
C VAL A 21 -15.61 -24.23 -32.31
N SER A 22 -16.13 -25.44 -32.10
CA SER A 22 -17.54 -25.76 -32.30
C SER A 22 -18.14 -26.39 -31.05
N GLN A 23 -19.37 -26.03 -30.72
CA GLN A 23 -20.09 -26.65 -29.61
C GLN A 23 -20.79 -27.91 -30.12
N THR A 24 -20.57 -29.03 -29.43
CA THR A 24 -21.23 -30.31 -29.70
C THR A 24 -22.60 -30.36 -29.02
N SER A 25 -23.49 -31.24 -29.48
CA SER A 25 -24.87 -31.37 -28.96
C SER A 25 -24.96 -31.72 -27.45
N GLY A 26 -23.85 -32.14 -26.82
CA GLY A 26 -23.76 -32.39 -25.38
C GLY A 26 -23.22 -31.20 -24.57
N GLY A 27 -23.02 -30.03 -25.18
CA GLY A 27 -22.47 -28.84 -24.52
C GLY A 27 -20.94 -28.81 -24.38
N ALA A 28 -20.24 -29.86 -24.80
CA ALA A 28 -18.79 -29.91 -24.89
C ALA A 28 -18.27 -29.18 -26.14
N TYR A 29 -17.03 -28.72 -26.11
CA TYR A 29 -16.41 -28.01 -27.22
C TYR A 29 -15.43 -28.90 -27.98
N ALA A 30 -15.47 -28.83 -29.31
CA ALA A 30 -14.54 -29.49 -30.22
C ALA A 30 -13.67 -28.43 -30.92
N PHE A 31 -12.37 -28.72 -31.04
CA PHE A 31 -11.36 -27.79 -31.50
C PHE A 31 -10.70 -28.37 -32.74
N THR A 32 -10.64 -27.60 -33.83
CA THR A 32 -10.10 -28.03 -35.11
C THR A 32 -9.02 -27.05 -35.55
N ALA A 33 -7.82 -27.54 -35.85
CA ALA A 33 -6.72 -26.72 -36.37
C ALA A 33 -7.05 -26.18 -37.77
N ALA A 34 -6.28 -25.19 -38.22
CA ALA A 34 -6.43 -24.57 -39.54
C ALA A 34 -6.40 -25.59 -40.69
N GLU A 35 -5.63 -26.66 -40.53
CA GLU A 35 -5.48 -27.74 -41.51
C GLU A 35 -6.63 -28.76 -41.48
N GLY A 36 -7.62 -28.58 -40.60
CA GLY A 36 -8.83 -29.40 -40.52
C GLY A 36 -8.73 -30.62 -39.59
N PHE A 37 -7.62 -30.81 -38.88
CA PHE A 37 -7.48 -31.90 -37.90
C PHE A 37 -8.08 -31.52 -36.55
N THR A 38 -8.80 -32.46 -35.92
CA THR A 38 -9.30 -32.28 -34.55
C THR A 38 -8.15 -32.33 -33.55
N LEU A 39 -8.10 -31.34 -32.65
CA LEU A 39 -7.14 -31.27 -31.56
C LEU A 39 -7.60 -32.16 -30.40
N ALA A 40 -6.67 -32.92 -29.83
CA ALA A 40 -6.91 -33.71 -28.62
C ALA A 40 -6.83 -32.80 -27.39
N VAL A 41 -7.99 -32.39 -26.87
CA VAL A 41 -8.10 -31.49 -25.71
C VAL A 41 -9.09 -32.03 -24.67
N PRO A 42 -9.04 -31.59 -23.41
CA PRO A 42 -10.01 -32.00 -22.41
C PRO A 42 -11.46 -31.69 -22.82
N ALA A 43 -12.37 -32.64 -22.64
CA ALA A 43 -13.79 -32.44 -22.93
C ALA A 43 -14.48 -31.47 -21.95
N THR A 44 -13.79 -31.10 -20.87
CA THR A 44 -14.21 -30.19 -19.80
C THR A 44 -13.88 -28.72 -20.07
N LEU A 45 -13.28 -28.42 -21.23
CA LEU A 45 -13.00 -27.05 -21.63
C LEU A 45 -14.29 -26.24 -21.81
N LYS A 46 -14.33 -25.06 -21.22
CA LYS A 46 -15.38 -24.05 -21.42
C LYS A 46 -14.75 -22.70 -21.75
N PRO A 47 -15.42 -21.82 -22.51
CA PRO A 47 -14.95 -20.47 -22.76
C PRO A 47 -14.58 -19.81 -21.43
N TYR A 48 -13.37 -19.26 -21.37
CA TYR A 48 -12.88 -18.57 -20.20
C TYR A 48 -12.86 -17.07 -20.47
N THR A 49 -13.67 -16.35 -19.71
CA THR A 49 -13.56 -14.90 -19.56
C THR A 49 -12.81 -14.62 -18.27
N VAL A 50 -11.79 -13.78 -18.34
CA VAL A 50 -11.14 -13.26 -17.12
C VAL A 50 -12.22 -12.62 -16.24
N PRO A 51 -12.39 -13.05 -14.98
CA PRO A 51 -13.40 -12.47 -14.11
C PRO A 51 -13.10 -10.98 -13.92
N GLU A 52 -14.13 -10.16 -13.96
CA GLU A 52 -14.02 -8.75 -13.60
C GLU A 52 -13.66 -8.64 -12.10
N PRO A 53 -12.77 -7.71 -11.69
CA PRO A 53 -12.50 -7.49 -10.29
C PRO A 53 -13.78 -7.17 -9.53
N THR A 54 -13.95 -7.83 -8.38
CA THR A 54 -15.05 -7.55 -7.48
C THR A 54 -14.93 -6.14 -6.89
N GLU A 55 -16.05 -5.57 -6.46
CA GLU A 55 -16.06 -4.28 -5.75
C GLU A 55 -15.14 -4.30 -4.52
N ALA A 56 -15.05 -5.44 -3.83
CA ALA A 56 -14.17 -5.63 -2.68
C ALA A 56 -12.68 -5.55 -3.06
N GLU A 57 -12.29 -6.17 -4.18
CA GLU A 57 -10.91 -6.10 -4.69
C GLU A 57 -10.55 -4.68 -5.14
N LEU A 58 -11.49 -3.99 -5.81
CA LEU A 58 -11.31 -2.60 -6.20
C LEU A 58 -11.16 -1.69 -4.98
N ALA A 59 -12.00 -1.86 -3.95
CA ALA A 59 -11.92 -1.11 -2.70
C ALA A 59 -10.60 -1.35 -1.96
N ALA A 60 -10.14 -2.60 -1.87
CA ALA A 60 -8.86 -2.94 -1.24
C ALA A 60 -7.68 -2.29 -1.97
N LYS A 61 -7.69 -2.29 -3.32
CA LYS A 61 -6.66 -1.62 -4.12
C LYS A 61 -6.68 -0.10 -3.92
N ALA A 62 -7.86 0.51 -3.87
CA ALA A 62 -8.01 1.94 -3.62
C ALA A 62 -7.52 2.34 -2.21
N LEU A 63 -7.80 1.52 -1.20
CA LEU A 63 -7.32 1.72 0.16
C LEU A 63 -5.79 1.64 0.24
N LEU A 64 -5.18 0.64 -0.40
CA LEU A 64 -3.72 0.50 -0.49
C LEU A 64 -3.08 1.74 -1.12
N GLN A 65 -3.61 2.18 -2.27
CA GLN A 65 -3.12 3.38 -2.95
C GLN A 65 -3.26 4.63 -2.07
N SER A 66 -4.36 4.75 -1.34
CA SER A 66 -4.59 5.87 -0.41
C SER A 66 -3.60 5.86 0.75
N ALA A 67 -3.27 4.68 1.30
CA ALA A 67 -2.27 4.56 2.36
C ALA A 67 -0.85 4.96 1.89
N MET A 68 -0.48 4.57 0.67
CA MET A 68 0.79 4.99 0.06
C MET A 68 0.83 6.51 -0.17
N ALA A 69 -0.27 7.10 -0.66
CA ALA A 69 -0.38 8.55 -0.83
C ALA A 69 -0.30 9.29 0.51
N ALA A 70 -0.93 8.77 1.56
CA ALA A 70 -0.87 9.34 2.91
C ALA A 70 0.54 9.29 3.51
N MET A 71 1.32 8.23 3.23
CA MET A 71 2.72 8.15 3.64
C MET A 71 3.59 9.23 2.96
N ALA A 72 3.34 9.50 1.68
CA ALA A 72 4.03 10.56 0.94
C ALA A 72 3.57 11.98 1.37
N ALA A 73 2.33 12.14 1.82
CA ALA A 73 1.78 13.41 2.25
C ALA A 73 2.31 13.89 3.62
N GLY A 74 2.71 12.96 4.49
CA GLY A 74 3.19 13.28 5.85
C GLY A 74 2.09 13.20 6.92
N LEU A 75 2.43 13.71 8.10
CA LEU A 75 1.54 13.82 9.27
C LEU A 75 1.45 15.28 9.71
N THR A 76 0.23 15.82 9.81
CA THR A 76 0.01 17.13 10.41
C THR A 76 0.05 17.03 11.93
N ILE A 77 0.91 17.83 12.54
CA ILE A 77 1.03 17.98 13.98
C ILE A 77 0.42 19.32 14.38
N ALA A 78 -0.41 19.28 15.42
CA ALA A 78 -0.87 20.46 16.13
C ALA A 78 -0.48 20.35 17.61
N SER A 79 0.38 21.23 18.11
CA SER A 79 0.79 21.26 19.52
C SER A 79 -0.09 22.21 20.32
N THR A 80 -0.54 21.75 21.49
CA THR A 80 -1.32 22.60 22.40
C THR A 80 -0.47 23.59 23.18
N ALA A 81 0.81 23.31 23.39
CA ALA A 81 1.74 24.14 24.15
C ALA A 81 2.66 24.97 23.26
N THR A 82 3.02 24.47 22.08
CA THR A 82 4.02 25.09 21.19
C THR A 82 3.52 25.19 19.76
N GLN A 83 2.61 26.13 19.48
CA GLN A 83 2.05 26.32 18.13
C GLN A 83 3.12 26.59 17.04
N ALA A 84 4.32 27.03 17.43
CA ALA A 84 5.44 27.23 16.50
C ALA A 84 5.93 25.93 15.83
N ILE A 85 5.55 24.75 16.33
CA ILE A 85 5.85 23.45 15.68
C ILE A 85 4.64 22.89 14.91
N ASP A 86 3.54 23.63 14.79
CA ASP A 86 2.36 23.22 14.02
C ASP A 86 2.70 23.22 12.53
N ALA A 87 2.80 22.02 11.96
CA ALA A 87 3.17 21.82 10.56
C ALA A 87 2.84 20.40 10.10
N THR A 88 3.05 20.13 8.81
CA THR A 88 3.06 18.77 8.28
C THR A 88 4.49 18.28 8.15
N TYR A 89 4.80 17.15 8.79
CA TYR A 89 6.13 16.57 8.78
C TYR A 89 6.17 15.35 7.88
N ALA A 90 7.29 15.19 7.16
CA ALA A 90 7.53 14.01 6.35
C ALA A 90 7.65 12.77 7.25
N VAL A 91 7.08 11.66 6.77
CA VAL A 91 7.10 10.36 7.47
C VAL A 91 7.67 9.25 6.57
N ASP A 92 8.42 9.62 5.53
CA ASP A 92 9.13 8.65 4.70
C ASP A 92 10.25 7.95 5.47
N GLN A 93 10.92 7.00 4.81
CA GLN A 93 11.94 6.18 5.45
C GLN A 93 13.12 6.98 5.99
N VAL A 94 13.55 8.04 5.29
CA VAL A 94 14.68 8.87 5.72
C VAL A 94 14.27 9.67 6.95
N SER A 95 13.10 10.33 6.91
CA SER A 95 12.57 11.04 8.09
C SER A 95 12.36 10.12 9.29
N GLN A 96 11.86 8.90 9.09
CA GLN A 96 11.74 7.90 10.17
C GLN A 96 13.10 7.58 10.80
N MET A 97 14.16 7.40 9.99
CA MET A 97 15.50 7.12 10.51
C MET A 97 16.05 8.28 11.34
N ASP A 98 15.88 9.51 10.86
CA ASP A 98 16.33 10.71 11.58
C ASP A 98 15.58 10.88 12.91
N ILE A 99 14.25 10.77 12.88
CA ILE A 99 13.40 10.87 14.07
C ILE A 99 13.80 9.81 15.10
N ILE A 100 13.95 8.54 14.69
CA ILE A 100 14.36 7.44 15.57
C ILE A 100 15.75 7.68 16.17
N ALA A 101 16.71 8.18 15.38
CA ALA A 101 18.06 8.44 15.87
C ALA A 101 18.07 9.51 16.98
N ILE A 102 17.30 10.58 16.80
CA ILE A 102 17.18 11.66 17.79
C ILE A 102 16.41 11.16 19.04
N GLU A 103 15.26 10.52 18.86
CA GLU A 103 14.45 9.96 19.96
C GLU A 103 15.28 8.96 20.79
N THR A 104 16.09 8.11 20.13
CA THR A 104 16.98 7.17 20.82
C THR A 104 18.04 7.88 21.67
N SER A 105 18.60 9.00 21.20
CA SER A 105 19.54 9.81 21.98
C SER A 105 18.88 10.41 23.22
N LEU A 106 17.68 10.96 23.07
CA LEU A 106 16.88 11.52 24.18
C LEU A 106 16.56 10.44 25.22
N ASN A 107 16.06 9.28 24.79
CA ASN A 107 15.73 8.16 25.67
C ASN A 107 16.94 7.56 26.39
N ALA A 108 18.14 7.68 25.80
CA ALA A 108 19.39 7.29 26.45
C ALA A 108 19.91 8.34 27.45
N GLY A 109 19.20 9.44 27.68
CA GLY A 109 19.60 10.52 28.57
C GLY A 109 20.78 11.35 28.05
N LYS A 110 21.08 11.28 26.75
CA LYS A 110 22.18 12.04 26.14
C LYS A 110 21.76 13.44 25.68
N GLY A 111 20.46 13.72 25.65
CA GLY A 111 19.89 14.94 25.10
C GLY A 111 20.04 15.02 23.59
N PHE A 112 19.87 16.23 23.05
CA PHE A 112 20.06 16.49 21.62
C PHE A 112 21.54 16.42 21.19
N PRO A 113 21.82 16.18 19.90
CA PRO A 113 23.18 16.18 19.36
C PRO A 113 23.96 17.44 19.75
N GLY A 114 25.21 17.24 20.19
CA GLY A 114 26.08 18.34 20.63
C GLY A 114 25.73 18.92 22.00
N GLY A 115 24.79 18.32 22.76
CA GLY A 115 24.37 18.81 24.07
C GLY A 115 23.50 20.07 24.00
N ALA A 116 22.86 20.30 22.86
CA ALA A 116 21.91 21.39 22.71
C ALA A 116 20.65 21.14 23.55
N THR A 117 19.96 22.22 23.95
CA THR A 117 18.67 22.14 24.66
C THR A 117 17.48 22.16 23.71
N THR A 118 17.72 22.42 22.42
CA THR A 118 16.72 22.43 21.35
C THR A 118 17.25 21.76 20.10
N PHE A 119 16.35 21.34 19.22
CA PHE A 119 16.67 20.74 17.93
C PHE A 119 15.79 21.31 16.84
N ASN A 120 16.40 21.70 15.72
CA ASN A 120 15.65 22.20 14.58
C ASN A 120 15.35 21.03 13.64
N TYR A 121 14.08 20.80 13.34
CA TYR A 121 13.64 19.76 12.40
C TYR A 121 12.76 20.35 11.29
N PRO A 122 12.99 20.00 10.02
CA PRO A 122 12.23 20.57 8.90
C PRO A 122 10.82 19.97 8.78
N ASP A 123 9.87 20.80 8.37
CA ASP A 123 8.57 20.35 7.86
C ASP A 123 8.66 19.90 6.37
N THR A 124 7.53 19.51 5.77
CA THR A 124 7.49 19.13 4.34
C THR A 124 7.76 20.27 3.37
N SER A 125 7.73 21.54 3.82
CA SER A 125 8.11 22.71 3.04
C SER A 125 9.61 23.08 3.17
N GLY A 126 10.31 22.41 4.08
CA GLY A 126 11.71 22.69 4.43
C GLY A 126 11.87 23.82 5.46
N MET A 127 10.78 24.31 6.06
CA MET A 127 10.84 25.28 7.14
C MET A 127 11.31 24.59 8.42
N MET A 128 12.32 25.15 9.07
CA MET A 128 12.87 24.59 10.30
C MET A 128 12.01 24.98 11.50
N HIS A 129 11.60 23.98 12.29
CA HIS A 129 10.86 24.16 13.54
C HIS A 129 11.73 23.78 14.73
N THR A 130 11.72 24.61 15.76
CA THR A 130 12.53 24.41 16.97
C THR A 130 11.78 23.55 17.99
N PHE A 131 12.28 22.36 18.26
CA PHE A 131 11.74 21.44 19.26
C PHE A 131 12.51 21.48 20.58
N SER A 132 11.79 21.39 21.69
CA SER A 132 12.33 20.94 22.98
C SER A 132 12.39 19.41 23.02
N GLU A 133 13.10 18.84 24.00
CA GLU A 133 13.18 17.37 24.17
C GLU A 133 11.80 16.73 24.38
N SER A 134 10.93 17.37 25.17
CA SER A 134 9.57 16.90 25.43
C SER A 134 8.74 16.86 24.15
N ASN A 135 8.72 17.98 23.40
CA ASN A 135 7.93 18.10 22.19
C ASN A 135 8.43 17.14 21.11
N PHE A 136 9.74 16.94 21.00
CA PHE A 136 10.30 16.01 20.02
C PHE A 136 9.94 14.55 20.34
N THR A 137 9.89 14.19 21.63
CA THR A 137 9.48 12.84 22.05
C THR A 137 8.01 12.57 21.72
N ASP A 138 7.12 13.54 21.98
CA ASP A 138 5.70 13.42 21.63
C ASP A 138 5.49 13.38 20.10
N PHE A 139 6.25 14.21 19.37
CA PHE A 139 6.30 14.20 17.91
C PHE A 139 6.75 12.83 17.35
N ALA A 140 7.84 12.27 17.88
CA ALA A 140 8.37 10.99 17.44
C ALA A 140 7.37 9.85 17.67
N ALA A 141 6.71 9.83 18.84
CA ALA A 141 5.65 8.88 19.16
C ALA A 141 4.47 8.99 18.18
N ALA A 142 3.99 10.21 17.90
CA ALA A 142 2.93 10.48 16.94
C ALA A 142 3.27 9.95 15.52
N VAL A 143 4.48 10.24 15.03
CA VAL A 143 4.95 9.77 13.72
C VAL A 143 5.03 8.24 13.70
N ARG A 144 5.61 7.61 14.72
CA ARG A 144 5.72 6.16 14.83
C ARG A 144 4.35 5.49 14.73
N ASP A 145 3.37 5.96 15.51
CA ASP A 145 2.05 5.35 15.60
C ASP A 145 1.27 5.52 14.28
N TYR A 146 1.37 6.69 13.64
CA TYR A 146 0.79 6.95 12.32
C TYR A 146 1.40 6.05 11.23
N VAL A 147 2.73 5.95 11.17
CA VAL A 147 3.43 5.10 10.20
C VAL A 147 3.09 3.62 10.41
N TYR A 148 3.00 3.17 11.66
CA TYR A 148 2.59 1.80 11.98
C TYR A 148 1.17 1.51 11.48
N ALA A 149 0.22 2.42 11.68
CA ALA A 149 -1.14 2.28 11.20
C ALA A 149 -1.21 2.24 9.66
N LEU A 150 -0.45 3.10 8.96
CA LEU A 150 -0.35 3.06 7.49
C LEU A 150 0.26 1.75 6.99
N LYS A 151 1.35 1.27 7.60
CA LYS A 151 1.96 -0.02 7.26
C LYS A 151 1.00 -1.18 7.50
N SER A 152 0.15 -1.11 8.52
CA SER A 152 -0.90 -2.11 8.78
C SER A 152 -1.95 -2.15 7.66
N VAL A 153 -2.33 -1.00 7.10
CA VAL A 153 -3.21 -0.94 5.92
C VAL A 153 -2.51 -1.53 4.69
N ILE A 154 -1.26 -1.15 4.45
CA ILE A 154 -0.48 -1.62 3.30
C ILE A 154 -0.29 -3.15 3.34
N ALA A 155 -0.10 -3.72 4.53
CA ALA A 155 0.02 -5.15 4.75
C ALA A 155 -1.34 -5.90 4.74
N GLY A 156 -2.46 -5.20 4.50
CA GLY A 156 -3.81 -5.78 4.53
C GLY A 156 -4.29 -6.20 5.92
N SER A 157 -3.63 -5.76 6.99
CA SER A 157 -4.00 -6.05 8.38
C SER A 157 -4.98 -5.03 8.98
N SER A 158 -5.18 -3.88 8.32
CA SER A 158 -6.17 -2.86 8.65
C SER A 158 -7.00 -2.50 7.42
N SER A 159 -8.30 -2.27 7.61
CA SER A 159 -9.24 -1.83 6.58
C SER A 159 -9.54 -0.32 6.63
N ALA A 160 -8.85 0.43 7.48
CA ALA A 160 -9.09 1.86 7.67
C ALA A 160 -7.78 2.67 7.69
N LEU A 161 -7.81 3.83 7.03
CA LEU A 161 -6.71 4.79 7.10
C LEU A 161 -6.68 5.47 8.47
N PRO A 162 -5.49 5.68 9.06
CA PRO A 162 -5.35 6.55 10.22
C PRO A 162 -5.66 8.00 9.85
N THR A 163 -6.07 8.80 10.84
CA THR A 163 -6.21 10.25 10.68
C THR A 163 -4.85 10.86 10.34
N ALA A 164 -4.79 11.68 9.28
CA ALA A 164 -3.56 12.34 8.81
C ALA A 164 -3.19 13.59 9.65
N SER A 165 -3.75 13.70 10.85
CA SER A 165 -3.42 14.73 11.82
C SER A 165 -3.49 14.18 13.23
N THR A 166 -2.67 14.74 14.11
CA THR A 166 -2.74 14.45 15.55
C THR A 166 -2.35 15.67 16.37
N THR A 167 -2.84 15.69 17.61
CA THR A 167 -2.51 16.71 18.59
C THR A 167 -1.46 16.17 19.55
N ILE A 168 -0.43 16.97 19.81
CA ILE A 168 0.59 16.69 20.84
C ILE A 168 0.59 17.78 21.91
N ALA A 169 1.25 17.51 23.03
CA ALA A 169 1.32 18.46 24.13
C ALA A 169 1.96 19.78 23.70
#